data_AF-A0A2Z4TJI6-F1
#
_entry.id   AF-A0A2Z4TJI6-F1
#
_cell.length_a   1.000
_cell.length_b   1.000
_cell.length_c   1.000
_cell.angle_alpha   90.00
_cell.angle_beta   90.00
_cell.angle_gamma   90.00
#
_symmetry.space_group_name_H-M   'P 1'
#
loop_
_entity.id
_entity.type
_entity.pdbx_description
1 polymer ?
#
loop_
_entity_poly.entity_id
_entity_poly.type
_entity_poly.pdbx_seq_one_letter_code
_entity_poly.pdbx_strand_id
1 'polypeptide(L)'
;NMAEMHPILWTRITDRKLSSKHVKVGVLSTFEHRSFELADIPMIFKPNTDLAILNFICHHIITTGKVNQDFVNKHVNFKKGETDIGFGLRPTHALEKKATNNGYPGEDGKPKGNPAKADNITFDDFRKFVSEYTADKVSKLSGVPAKDLIAMAELYADPKVKCVSFWTMGFNQS
;
A
#
# COMPACT_ATOMS: atom_id res chain seq x y z
N ASN A 1 9.32 -9.81 -6.48
CA ASN A 1 10.30 -10.80 -6.96
C ASN A 1 11.71 -10.54 -6.43
N MET A 2 12.04 -10.96 -5.20
CA MET A 2 13.41 -10.83 -4.67
C MET A 2 14.30 -12.03 -5.04
N ALA A 3 13.69 -13.20 -5.22
CA ALA A 3 14.39 -14.44 -5.58
C ALA A 3 15.25 -14.28 -6.85
N GLU A 4 14.79 -13.51 -7.82
CA GLU A 4 15.49 -13.34 -9.09
C GLU A 4 16.21 -11.98 -9.19
N MET A 5 15.67 -10.91 -8.61
CA MET A 5 16.21 -9.55 -8.77
C MET A 5 17.10 -9.07 -7.60
N HIS A 6 17.01 -9.72 -6.44
CA HIS A 6 17.86 -9.46 -5.28
C HIS A 6 18.29 -10.77 -4.62
N PRO A 7 18.90 -11.71 -5.38
CA PRO A 7 19.04 -13.10 -4.95
C PRO A 7 19.82 -13.26 -3.64
N ILE A 8 20.86 -12.46 -3.40
CA ILE A 8 21.65 -12.54 -2.16
C ILE A 8 20.85 -12.05 -0.94
N LEU A 9 20.01 -11.02 -1.11
CA LEU A 9 19.09 -10.60 -0.05
C LEU A 9 18.00 -11.66 0.19
N TRP A 10 17.50 -12.29 -0.88
CA TRP A 10 16.55 -13.39 -0.77
C TRP A 10 17.14 -14.59 -0.05
N THR A 11 18.40 -14.96 -0.31
CA THR A 11 19.09 -16.03 0.44
C THR A 11 19.12 -15.76 1.93
N ARG A 12 19.33 -14.50 2.36
CA ARG A 12 19.27 -14.11 3.79
C ARG A 12 17.86 -14.23 4.37
N ILE A 13 16.83 -13.92 3.58
CA ILE A 13 15.42 -14.12 3.97
C ILE A 13 15.12 -15.62 4.10
N THR A 14 15.56 -16.43 3.13
CA THR A 14 15.42 -17.89 3.14
C THR A 14 16.09 -18.49 4.38
N ASP A 15 17.34 -18.14 4.66
CA ASP A 15 18.04 -18.61 5.87
C ASP A 15 17.27 -18.25 7.15
N ARG A 16 16.86 -16.98 7.29
CA ARG A 16 16.09 -16.54 8.46
C ARG A 16 14.77 -17.30 8.61
N LYS A 17 14.05 -17.54 7.50
CA LYS A 17 12.77 -18.25 7.50
C LYS A 17 12.94 -19.73 7.84
N LEU A 18 13.89 -20.42 7.20
CA LEU A 18 14.10 -21.87 7.39
C LEU A 18 14.70 -22.18 8.76
N SER A 19 15.53 -21.29 9.31
CA SER A 19 16.15 -21.43 10.63
C SER A 19 15.24 -21.01 11.79
N SER A 20 13.99 -20.55 11.55
CA SER A 20 13.10 -20.07 12.61
C SER A 20 11.61 -20.24 12.27
N LYS A 21 10.96 -21.24 12.88
CA LYS A 21 9.55 -21.62 12.63
C LYS A 21 8.52 -20.49 12.81
N HIS A 22 8.80 -19.52 13.67
CA HIS A 22 7.91 -18.39 13.95
C HIS A 22 7.97 -17.27 12.89
N VAL A 23 8.99 -17.27 12.02
CA VAL A 23 9.13 -16.26 10.98
C VAL A 23 8.11 -16.54 9.88
N LYS A 24 7.44 -15.50 9.40
CA LYS A 24 6.48 -15.55 8.30
C LYS A 24 6.97 -14.73 7.13
N VAL A 25 6.74 -15.25 5.91
CA VAL A 25 7.06 -14.57 4.66
C VAL A 25 5.76 -14.40 3.87
N GLY A 26 5.31 -13.15 3.72
CA GLY A 26 4.20 -12.82 2.84
C GLY A 26 4.70 -12.29 1.50
N VAL A 27 4.15 -12.79 0.40
CA VAL A 27 4.56 -12.39 -0.96
C VAL A 27 3.35 -11.93 -1.72
N LEU A 28 3.31 -10.65 -2.05
CA LEU A 28 2.31 -10.04 -2.92
C LEU A 28 2.92 -9.87 -4.32
N SER A 29 2.19 -10.27 -5.35
CA SER A 29 2.56 -10.05 -6.75
C SER A 29 1.34 -10.01 -7.66
N THR A 30 1.48 -9.48 -8.86
CA THR A 30 0.44 -9.55 -9.91
C THR A 30 0.47 -10.84 -10.72
N PHE A 31 1.53 -11.63 -10.56
CA PHE A 31 1.71 -12.96 -11.15
C PHE A 31 2.61 -13.82 -10.25
N GLU A 32 2.49 -15.14 -10.35
CA GLU A 32 3.30 -16.07 -9.58
C GLU A 32 4.74 -16.14 -10.11
N HIS A 33 5.72 -16.20 -9.21
CA HIS A 33 7.15 -16.26 -9.53
C HIS A 33 7.93 -16.93 -8.40
N ARG A 34 9.23 -17.21 -8.56
CA ARG A 34 10.04 -18.01 -7.61
C ARG A 34 9.99 -17.58 -6.14
N SER A 35 9.73 -16.30 -5.83
CA SER A 35 9.57 -15.89 -4.42
C SER A 35 8.35 -16.53 -3.72
N PHE A 36 7.36 -17.02 -4.46
CA PHE A 36 6.17 -17.71 -3.91
C PHE A 36 6.53 -19.06 -3.26
N GLU A 37 7.64 -19.69 -3.67
CA GLU A 37 8.08 -20.99 -3.14
C GLU A 37 8.41 -20.94 -1.63
N LEU A 38 8.74 -19.75 -1.08
CA LEU A 38 9.01 -19.54 0.35
C LEU A 38 7.81 -18.93 1.11
N ALA A 39 6.76 -18.51 0.41
CA ALA A 39 5.71 -17.69 0.99
C ALA A 39 4.78 -18.51 1.90
N ASP A 40 4.58 -18.07 3.14
CA ASP A 40 3.48 -18.54 4.00
C ASP A 40 2.13 -17.91 3.61
N ILE A 41 2.17 -16.67 3.09
CA ILE A 41 0.99 -15.89 2.69
C ILE A 41 1.21 -15.43 1.25
N PRO A 42 0.98 -16.31 0.25
CA PRO A 42 1.01 -15.94 -1.15
C PRO A 42 -0.25 -15.15 -1.54
N MET A 43 -0.09 -14.00 -2.18
CA MET A 43 -1.21 -13.21 -2.69
C MET A 43 -0.96 -12.77 -4.12
N ILE A 44 -1.85 -13.20 -5.01
CA ILE A 44 -1.96 -12.65 -6.36
C ILE A 44 -3.05 -11.58 -6.36
N PHE A 45 -2.68 -10.34 -6.71
CA PHE A 45 -3.61 -9.21 -6.73
C PHE A 45 -3.66 -8.55 -8.11
N LYS A 46 -4.79 -7.91 -8.42
CA LYS A 46 -4.95 -7.16 -9.68
C LYS A 46 -4.05 -5.91 -9.69
N PRO A 47 -3.44 -5.53 -10.83
CA PRO A 47 -2.61 -4.33 -10.91
C PRO A 47 -3.30 -3.08 -10.35
N ASN A 48 -2.52 -2.21 -9.68
CA ASN A 48 -2.95 -0.96 -9.03
C ASN A 48 -3.95 -1.10 -7.85
N THR A 49 -4.23 -2.32 -7.40
CA THR A 49 -5.11 -2.56 -6.24
C THR A 49 -4.37 -2.71 -4.91
N ASP A 50 -3.05 -2.66 -4.94
CA ASP A 50 -2.17 -2.54 -3.77
C ASP A 50 -2.48 -1.29 -2.93
N LEU A 51 -2.81 -0.16 -3.56
CA LEU A 51 -3.30 1.05 -2.86
C LEU A 51 -4.49 0.75 -1.93
N ALA A 52 -5.41 -0.12 -2.37
CA ALA A 52 -6.53 -0.52 -1.54
C ALA A 52 -6.12 -1.49 -0.43
N ILE A 53 -5.18 -2.40 -0.72
CA ILE A 53 -4.63 -3.33 0.28
C ILE A 53 -3.90 -2.57 1.40
N LEU A 54 -3.09 -1.56 1.06
CA LEU A 54 -2.40 -0.71 2.04
C LEU A 54 -3.40 0.03 2.94
N ASN A 55 -4.43 0.64 2.36
CA ASN A 55 -5.49 1.31 3.12
C ASN A 55 -6.27 0.33 4.00
N PHE A 56 -6.51 -0.90 3.53
CA PHE A 56 -7.12 -1.96 4.35
C PHE A 56 -6.25 -2.34 5.55
N ILE A 57 -4.92 -2.46 5.38
CA ILE A 57 -4.02 -2.74 6.52
C ILE A 57 -4.12 -1.62 7.57
N CYS A 58 -4.13 -0.35 7.14
CA CYS A 58 -4.34 0.78 8.06
C CYS A 58 -5.71 0.71 8.75
N HIS A 59 -6.78 0.45 7.99
CA HIS A 59 -8.12 0.27 8.52
C HIS A 59 -8.16 -0.82 9.60
N HIS A 60 -7.56 -1.98 9.30
CA HIS A 60 -7.49 -3.13 10.20
C HIS A 60 -6.76 -2.82 11.51
N ILE A 61 -5.59 -2.17 11.44
CA ILE A 61 -4.82 -1.75 12.64
C ILE A 61 -5.67 -0.83 13.52
N ILE A 62 -6.43 0.10 12.91
CA ILE A 62 -7.26 1.04 13.66
C ILE A 62 -8.47 0.35 14.29
N THR A 63 -9.21 -0.47 13.53
CA THR A 63 -10.44 -1.10 14.02
C THR A 63 -10.18 -2.20 15.06
N THR A 64 -9.01 -2.84 15.00
CA THR A 64 -8.58 -3.82 16.02
C THR A 64 -7.94 -3.19 17.26
N GLY A 65 -7.86 -1.86 17.32
CA GLY A 65 -7.28 -1.15 18.47
C GLY A 65 -5.77 -1.34 18.64
N LYS A 66 -5.07 -1.69 17.56
CA LYS A 66 -3.63 -2.03 17.56
C LYS A 66 -2.71 -0.84 17.25
N VAL A 67 -3.28 0.35 17.17
CA VAL A 67 -2.52 1.59 16.99
C VAL A 67 -1.61 1.82 18.20
N ASN A 68 -0.32 2.02 17.95
CA ASN A 68 0.59 2.52 18.97
C ASN A 68 0.33 4.01 19.23
N GLN A 69 -0.62 4.29 20.13
CA GLN A 69 -1.08 5.65 20.42
C GLN A 69 0.05 6.56 20.89
N ASP A 70 0.94 6.08 21.75
CA ASP A 70 2.06 6.87 22.28
C ASP A 70 3.00 7.32 21.17
N PHE A 71 3.34 6.42 20.25
CA PHE A 71 4.20 6.75 19.12
C PHE A 71 3.51 7.72 18.16
N VAL A 72 2.25 7.44 17.80
CA VAL A 72 1.49 8.30 16.90
C VAL A 72 1.36 9.72 17.45
N ASN A 73 1.02 9.86 18.74
CA ASN A 73 0.84 11.16 19.38
C ASN A 73 2.14 11.98 19.47
N LYS A 74 3.30 11.33 19.57
CA LYS A 74 4.59 12.02 19.76
C LYS A 74 5.35 12.27 18.45
N HIS A 75 5.11 11.45 17.42
CA HIS A 75 6.02 11.35 16.28
C HIS A 75 5.36 11.35 14.91
N VAL A 76 4.02 11.45 14.82
CA VAL A 76 3.30 11.35 13.54
C VAL A 76 2.40 12.56 13.31
N ASN A 77 2.43 13.09 12.10
CA ASN A 77 1.45 14.04 11.58
C ASN A 77 0.64 13.39 10.46
N PHE A 78 -0.63 13.76 10.32
CA PHE A 78 -1.49 13.26 9.25
C PHE A 78 -1.74 14.35 8.20
N LYS A 79 -1.72 13.94 6.93
CA LYS A 79 -2.03 14.80 5.80
C LYS A 79 -2.94 14.08 4.81
N LYS A 80 -3.76 14.84 4.09
CA LYS A 80 -4.57 14.37 2.97
C LYS A 80 -4.06 14.98 1.68
N GLY A 81 -3.57 14.15 0.76
CA GLY A 81 -3.16 14.56 -0.57
C GLY A 81 -4.36 14.86 -1.47
N GLU A 82 -4.14 15.70 -2.49
CA GLU A 82 -5.10 15.91 -3.57
C GLU A 82 -5.31 14.61 -4.37
N THR A 83 -6.51 14.47 -4.93
CA THR A 83 -6.89 13.34 -5.78
C THR A 83 -7.09 13.80 -7.22
N ASP A 84 -7.29 12.86 -8.15
CA ASP A 84 -7.54 13.16 -9.56
C ASP A 84 -6.43 14.02 -10.22
N ILE A 85 -5.20 13.52 -10.06
CA ILE A 85 -3.96 14.19 -10.45
C ILE A 85 -3.51 13.92 -11.89
N GLY A 86 -4.32 13.22 -12.69
CA GLY A 86 -3.93 12.77 -14.03
C GLY A 86 -2.90 11.64 -14.02
N PHE A 87 -2.19 11.46 -15.14
CA PHE A 87 -1.27 10.35 -15.38
C PHE A 87 0.08 10.81 -15.99
N GLY A 88 0.37 12.12 -15.97
CA GLY A 88 1.62 12.69 -16.50
C GLY A 88 1.76 12.56 -18.02
N LEU A 89 0.65 12.37 -18.74
CA LEU A 89 0.66 12.31 -20.21
C LEU A 89 0.75 13.72 -20.80
N ARG A 90 0.82 13.83 -22.13
CA ARG A 90 0.75 15.14 -22.79
C ARG A 90 -0.54 15.88 -22.38
N PRO A 91 -0.52 17.19 -22.17
CA PRO A 91 -1.69 17.95 -21.69
C PRO A 91 -2.89 17.89 -22.64
N THR A 92 -2.65 17.57 -23.93
CA THR A 92 -3.71 17.39 -24.93
C THR A 92 -4.44 16.05 -24.81
N HIS A 93 -3.89 15.09 -24.06
CA HIS A 93 -4.45 13.76 -23.90
C HIS A 93 -5.77 13.79 -23.12
N ALA A 94 -6.70 12.90 -23.47
CA ALA A 94 -8.05 12.91 -22.90
C ALA A 94 -8.08 12.73 -21.37
N LEU A 95 -7.17 11.92 -20.82
CA LEU A 95 -7.05 11.72 -19.37
C LEU A 95 -6.58 13.00 -18.65
N GLU A 96 -5.66 13.75 -19.23
CA GLU A 96 -5.16 15.01 -18.65
C GLU A 96 -6.16 16.15 -18.78
N LYS A 97 -6.98 16.12 -19.83
CA LYS A 97 -8.08 17.07 -19.96
C LYS A 97 -9.15 16.88 -18.88
N LYS A 98 -9.37 15.64 -18.45
CA LYS A 98 -10.35 15.27 -17.43
C LYS A 98 -9.86 15.51 -16.00
N ALA A 99 -8.56 15.34 -15.76
CA ALA A 99 -7.97 15.53 -14.44
C ALA A 99 -8.14 16.97 -13.93
N THR A 100 -8.46 17.08 -12.64
CA THR A 100 -8.68 18.36 -11.96
C THR A 100 -7.42 18.92 -11.30
N ASN A 101 -6.44 18.07 -10.96
CA ASN A 101 -5.25 18.44 -10.18
C ASN A 101 -3.92 18.04 -10.84
N ASN A 102 -3.84 17.99 -12.17
CA ASN A 102 -2.62 17.57 -12.87
C ASN A 102 -1.51 18.62 -12.98
N GLY A 103 -1.75 19.85 -12.53
CA GLY A 103 -0.76 20.93 -12.51
C GLY A 103 -0.39 21.51 -13.87
N TYR A 104 -1.01 21.07 -14.97
CA TYR A 104 -0.78 21.68 -16.28
C TYR A 104 -1.43 23.05 -16.41
N PRO A 105 -0.89 23.96 -17.25
CA PRO A 105 -1.52 25.25 -17.53
C PRO A 105 -2.95 25.07 -18.09
N GLY A 106 -3.91 25.74 -17.47
CA GLY A 106 -5.28 25.89 -17.95
C GLY A 106 -5.40 26.96 -19.04
N GLU A 107 -6.63 27.24 -19.48
CA GLU A 107 -6.92 28.27 -20.50
C GLU A 107 -6.52 29.68 -20.05
N ASP A 108 -6.52 29.92 -18.73
CA ASP A 108 -6.07 31.16 -18.10
C ASP A 108 -4.56 31.22 -17.85
N GLY A 109 -3.81 30.21 -18.32
CA GLY A 109 -2.37 30.08 -18.14
C GLY A 109 -1.92 29.63 -16.74
N LYS A 110 -2.84 29.41 -15.79
CA LYS A 110 -2.51 28.98 -14.43
C LYS A 110 -2.52 27.44 -14.30
N PRO A 111 -1.68 26.85 -13.42
CA PRO A 111 -1.72 25.42 -13.17
C PRO A 111 -3.10 24.93 -12.68
N LYS A 112 -3.59 23.83 -13.24
CA LYS A 112 -4.77 23.10 -12.74
C LYS A 112 -4.44 22.35 -11.46
N GLY A 113 -4.59 23.04 -10.33
CA GLY A 113 -4.26 22.49 -9.01
C GLY A 113 -2.77 22.20 -8.84
N ASN A 114 -2.44 21.33 -7.88
CA ASN A 114 -1.08 20.88 -7.64
C ASN A 114 -1.11 19.40 -7.22
N PRO A 115 -0.53 18.48 -8.02
CA PRO A 115 -0.60 17.04 -7.76
C PRO A 115 0.13 16.62 -6.48
N ALA A 116 1.02 17.47 -5.96
CA ALA A 116 1.77 17.23 -4.72
C ALA A 116 1.18 17.96 -3.50
N LYS A 117 0.08 18.71 -3.67
CA LYS A 117 -0.55 19.40 -2.54
C LYS A 117 -1.13 18.39 -1.55
N ALA A 118 -0.90 18.67 -0.27
CA ALA A 118 -1.48 17.90 0.82
C ALA A 118 -1.77 18.81 2.01
N ASP A 119 -3.00 18.73 2.52
CA ASP A 119 -3.48 19.54 3.63
C ASP A 119 -3.36 18.74 4.94
N ASN A 120 -3.10 19.43 6.05
CA ASN A 120 -3.05 18.79 7.37
C ASN A 120 -4.45 18.29 7.76
N ILE A 121 -4.51 17.07 8.30
CA ILE A 121 -5.75 16.48 8.83
C ILE A 121 -5.53 15.91 10.23
N THR A 122 -6.61 15.57 10.91
CA THR A 122 -6.53 14.86 12.19
C THR A 122 -6.39 13.35 11.99
N PHE A 123 -5.98 12.64 13.04
CA PHE A 123 -6.02 11.18 13.06
C PHE A 123 -7.44 10.63 12.85
N ASP A 124 -8.46 11.32 13.38
CA ASP A 124 -9.86 10.91 13.21
C ASP A 124 -10.34 11.07 11.76
N ASP A 125 -9.86 12.08 11.04
CA ASP A 125 -10.13 12.22 9.60
C ASP A 125 -9.46 11.11 8.81
N PHE A 126 -8.22 10.75 9.15
CA PHE A 126 -7.53 9.60 8.56
C PHE A 126 -8.28 8.29 8.84
N ARG A 127 -8.72 8.07 10.08
CA ARG A 127 -9.55 6.91 10.46
C ARG A 127 -10.82 6.83 9.61
N LYS A 128 -11.54 7.95 9.45
CA LYS A 128 -12.74 8.01 8.60
C LYS A 128 -12.41 7.69 7.15
N PHE A 129 -11.33 8.24 6.62
CA PHE A 129 -10.90 7.99 5.24
C PHE A 129 -10.63 6.50 4.99
N VAL A 130 -9.82 5.85 5.82
CA VAL A 130 -9.51 4.43 5.62
C VAL A 130 -10.68 3.50 5.96
N SER A 131 -11.70 3.97 6.69
CA SER A 131 -12.87 3.16 7.05
C SER A 131 -13.65 2.60 5.86
N GLU A 132 -13.54 3.24 4.69
CA GLU A 132 -14.18 2.73 3.49
C GLU A 132 -13.51 1.47 2.92
N TYR A 133 -12.27 1.18 3.30
CA TYR A 133 -11.49 0.06 2.77
C TYR A 133 -11.69 -1.18 3.63
N THR A 134 -12.92 -1.71 3.62
CA THR A 134 -13.28 -2.95 4.33
C THR A 134 -12.69 -4.18 3.65
N ALA A 135 -12.57 -5.30 4.38
CA ALA A 135 -12.08 -6.56 3.84
C ALA A 135 -12.85 -6.99 2.58
N ASP A 136 -14.18 -6.85 2.59
CA ASP A 136 -15.04 -7.21 1.45
C ASP A 136 -14.80 -6.31 0.23
N LYS A 137 -14.73 -4.99 0.43
CA LYS A 137 -14.48 -4.04 -0.67
C LYS A 137 -13.11 -4.30 -1.29
N VAL A 138 -12.08 -4.46 -0.46
CA VAL A 138 -10.71 -4.67 -0.94
C VAL A 138 -10.54 -6.05 -1.54
N SER A 139 -11.20 -7.09 -1.01
CA SER A 139 -11.21 -8.42 -1.61
C SER A 139 -11.83 -8.40 -3.01
N LYS A 140 -13.00 -7.77 -3.17
CA LYS A 140 -13.66 -7.62 -4.48
C LYS A 140 -12.80 -6.86 -5.48
N LEU A 141 -12.15 -5.78 -5.03
CA LEU A 141 -11.32 -4.93 -5.89
C LEU A 141 -10.04 -5.65 -6.32
N SER A 142 -9.29 -6.18 -5.36
CA SER A 142 -7.96 -6.78 -5.59
C SER A 142 -8.01 -8.20 -6.13
N GLY A 143 -9.11 -8.92 -5.93
CA GLY A 143 -9.20 -10.36 -6.19
C GLY A 143 -8.54 -11.23 -5.11
N VAL A 144 -7.97 -10.65 -4.06
CA VAL A 144 -7.38 -11.39 -2.94
C VAL A 144 -8.48 -11.82 -1.97
N PRO A 145 -8.52 -13.07 -1.49
CA PRO A 145 -9.48 -13.50 -0.47
C PRO A 145 -9.34 -12.69 0.83
N ALA A 146 -10.48 -12.34 1.45
CA ALA A 146 -10.50 -11.59 2.71
C ALA A 146 -9.64 -12.23 3.83
N LYS A 147 -9.61 -13.56 3.91
CA LYS A 147 -8.77 -14.30 4.87
C LYS A 147 -7.27 -13.98 4.73
N ASP A 148 -6.78 -13.80 3.51
CA ASP A 148 -5.36 -13.59 3.22
C ASP A 148 -5.00 -12.12 3.44
N LEU A 149 -5.93 -11.21 3.12
CA LEU A 149 -5.84 -9.80 3.49
C LEU A 149 -5.73 -9.64 5.02
N ILE A 150 -6.61 -10.29 5.78
CA ILE A 150 -6.59 -10.26 7.26
C ILE A 150 -5.28 -10.86 7.77
N ALA A 151 -4.87 -12.02 7.27
CA ALA A 151 -3.61 -12.66 7.68
C ALA A 151 -2.39 -11.75 7.45
N MET A 152 -2.36 -11.00 6.35
CA MET A 152 -1.32 -10.00 6.10
C MET A 152 -1.42 -8.80 7.05
N ALA A 153 -2.63 -8.27 7.27
CA ALA A 153 -2.83 -7.12 8.15
C ALA A 153 -2.44 -7.43 9.61
N GLU A 154 -2.71 -8.64 10.10
CA GLU A 154 -2.30 -9.09 11.43
C GLU A 154 -0.78 -9.08 11.64
N LEU A 155 0.03 -9.33 10.60
CA LEU A 155 1.49 -9.23 10.70
C LEU A 155 1.97 -7.81 11.00
N TYR A 156 1.23 -6.80 10.54
CA TYR A 156 1.51 -5.39 10.84
C TYR A 156 0.88 -4.93 12.16
N ALA A 157 -0.25 -5.54 12.55
CA ALA A 157 -1.01 -5.13 13.72
C ALA A 157 -0.49 -5.72 15.03
N ASP A 158 0.17 -6.88 15.02
CA ASP A 158 0.72 -7.48 16.25
C ASP A 158 2.00 -6.76 16.71
N PRO A 159 1.99 -6.05 17.87
CA PRO A 159 3.17 -5.34 18.37
C PRO A 159 4.34 -6.27 18.75
N LYS A 160 4.11 -7.59 18.86
CA LYS A 160 5.16 -8.59 19.14
C LYS A 160 5.89 -9.03 17.87
N VAL A 161 5.34 -8.75 16.69
CA VAL A 161 5.92 -9.14 15.40
C VAL A 161 6.80 -8.00 14.89
N LYS A 162 8.08 -8.30 14.67
CA LYS A 162 9.00 -7.37 13.98
C LYS A 162 8.80 -7.53 12.48
N CYS A 163 8.23 -6.51 11.85
CA CYS A 163 7.92 -6.51 10.42
C CYS A 163 8.98 -5.74 9.61
N VAL A 164 9.33 -6.26 8.42
CA VAL A 164 10.15 -5.56 7.43
C VAL A 164 9.42 -5.64 6.10
N SER A 165 9.10 -4.49 5.51
CA SER A 165 8.43 -4.38 4.22
C SER A 165 9.46 -4.18 3.12
N PHE A 166 9.40 -5.03 2.08
CA PHE A 166 10.21 -4.87 0.87
C PHE A 166 9.31 -4.51 -0.31
N TRP A 167 9.72 -3.50 -1.06
CA TRP A 167 9.15 -3.18 -2.37
C TRP A 167 10.28 -2.87 -3.35
N THR A 168 9.99 -2.93 -4.64
CA THR A 168 10.91 -2.54 -5.71
C THR A 168 10.14 -1.77 -6.77
N MET A 169 10.23 -2.17 -8.04
CA MET A 169 9.61 -1.44 -9.15
C MET A 169 8.08 -1.50 -9.14
N GLY A 170 7.48 -2.50 -8.51
CA GLY A 170 6.01 -2.61 -8.44
C GLY A 170 5.33 -1.40 -7.80
N PHE A 171 5.97 -0.76 -6.81
CA PHE A 171 5.46 0.48 -6.20
C PHE A 171 6.01 1.75 -6.87
N ASN A 172 7.20 1.69 -7.47
CA ASN A 172 7.82 2.88 -8.05
C ASN A 172 7.35 3.17 -9.48
N GLN A 173 6.83 2.15 -10.18
CA GLN A 173 6.36 2.20 -11.57
C GLN A 173 4.90 1.75 -11.64
N SER A 174 4.05 2.38 -10.82
CA SER A 174 2.61 2.13 -10.69
C SER A 174 1.75 3.19 -11.37
#